data_AF-A0A935ID07-F1
#
_entry.id   AF-A0A935ID07-F1
#
_cell.length_a   1.000
_cell.length_b   1.000
_cell.length_c   1.000
_cell.angle_alpha   90.00
_cell.angle_beta   90.00
_cell.angle_gamma   90.00
#
_symmetry.space_group_name_H-M   'P 1'
#
loop_
_entity.id
_entity.type
_entity.pdbx_description
1 polymer ?
#
loop_
_entity_poly.entity_id
_entity_poly.type
_entity_poly.pdbx_seq_one_letter_code
_entity_poly.pdbx_strand_id
1 'polypeptide(L)'
;MKRNHLLLTLAILAPLAGCKALRSNCHEPGAYSGARSIPPLVVPPGLEAPDTRGALRVPELQEPERPRGPSEPCLESPPKLSVPRTPAKPEA
;
A
#
# COMPACT_ATOMS: atom_id res chain seq x y z
N MET A 1 21.71 41.77 -6.41
CA MET A 1 21.24 40.93 -7.54
C MET A 1 21.36 39.43 -7.31
N LYS A 2 22.42 38.92 -6.64
CA LYS A 2 22.63 37.46 -6.43
C LYS A 2 21.51 36.75 -5.64
N ARG A 3 20.92 37.42 -4.65
CA ARG A 3 19.83 36.84 -3.82
C ARG A 3 18.50 36.67 -4.57
N ASN A 4 18.15 37.62 -5.43
CA ASN A 4 16.95 37.51 -6.28
C ASN A 4 17.11 36.42 -7.36
N HIS A 5 18.30 36.31 -7.96
CA HIS A 5 18.57 35.23 -8.92
C HIS A 5 18.54 33.85 -8.26
N LEU A 6 19.05 33.72 -7.04
CA LEU A 6 18.98 32.46 -6.27
C LEU A 6 17.53 32.03 -5.99
N LEU A 7 16.68 32.98 -5.59
CA LEU A 7 15.26 32.71 -5.30
C LEU A 7 14.50 32.32 -6.58
N LEU A 8 14.76 33.00 -7.70
CA LEU A 8 14.20 32.67 -9.01
C LEU A 8 14.62 31.27 -9.47
N THR A 9 15.89 30.90 -9.30
CA THR A 9 16.36 29.54 -9.65
C THR A 9 15.72 28.45 -8.80
N LEU A 10 15.50 28.69 -7.50
CA LEU A 10 14.88 27.72 -6.61
C LEU A 10 13.39 27.50 -6.95
N ALA A 11 12.68 28.58 -7.28
CA ALA A 11 11.27 28.53 -7.69
C ALA A 11 11.07 27.77 -9.01
N ILE A 12 12.02 27.89 -9.95
CA ILE A 12 11.98 27.18 -11.24
C ILE A 12 12.35 25.69 -11.08
N LEU A 13 13.23 25.33 -10.15
CA LEU A 13 13.61 23.93 -9.91
C LEU A 13 12.63 23.15 -9.02
N ALA A 14 11.85 23.81 -8.17
CA ALA A 14 10.86 23.16 -7.30
C ALA A 14 9.86 22.23 -8.04
N PRO A 15 9.27 22.60 -9.19
CA PRO A 15 8.36 21.71 -9.92
C PRO A 15 9.04 20.50 -10.58
N LEU A 16 10.37 20.52 -10.78
CA LEU A 16 11.10 19.39 -11.36
C LEU A 16 11.31 18.22 -10.37
N ALA A 17 11.03 18.42 -9.08
CA ALA A 17 11.09 17.35 -8.08
C ALA A 17 10.07 16.21 -8.34
N GLY A 18 9.07 16.45 -9.20
CA GLY A 18 8.10 15.46 -9.65
C GLY A 18 7.22 14.89 -8.52
N CYS A 19 6.23 14.07 -8.89
CA CYS A 19 5.33 13.40 -7.93
C CYS A 19 6.01 12.32 -7.06
N LYS A 20 7.35 12.19 -7.10
CA LYS A 20 8.06 11.25 -6.22
C LYS A 20 8.02 11.67 -4.75
N ALA A 21 7.96 12.97 -4.47
CA ALA A 21 7.86 13.50 -3.12
C ALA A 21 6.45 13.35 -2.51
N LEU A 22 5.43 13.11 -3.35
CA LEU A 22 4.03 12.90 -2.94
C LEU A 22 3.66 11.41 -2.85
N ARG A 23 4.65 10.51 -2.83
CA ARG A 23 4.37 9.08 -2.67
C ARG A 23 3.85 8.81 -1.27
N SER A 24 2.77 8.05 -1.18
CA SER A 24 2.23 7.51 0.06
C SER A 24 3.32 6.75 0.81
N ASN A 25 3.44 7.01 2.11
CA ASN A 25 4.34 6.25 2.97
C ASN A 25 3.71 4.88 3.24
N CYS A 26 4.40 3.78 2.92
CA CYS A 26 3.89 2.43 3.22
C CYS A 26 3.69 2.17 4.72
N HIS A 27 4.20 3.06 5.57
CA HIS A 27 4.09 2.98 7.03
C HIS A 27 2.88 3.74 7.56
N GLU A 28 2.05 4.34 6.70
CA GLU A 28 0.76 4.83 7.14
C GLU A 28 -0.12 3.64 7.54
N PRO A 29 -0.75 3.67 8.73
CA PRO A 29 -1.68 2.63 9.14
C PRO A 29 -2.80 2.52 8.10
N GLY A 30 -2.91 1.37 7.44
CA GLY A 30 -4.01 1.10 6.51
C GLY A 30 -5.36 1.18 7.24
N ALA A 31 -6.45 1.36 6.49
CA ALA A 31 -7.80 1.54 7.08
C ALA A 31 -8.21 0.41 8.05
N TYR A 32 -7.66 -0.80 7.89
CA TYR A 32 -7.97 -1.97 8.69
C TYR A 32 -6.86 -2.36 9.69
N SER A 33 -5.77 -1.60 9.81
CA SER A 33 -4.63 -1.98 10.67
C SER A 33 -4.98 -2.00 12.17
N GLY A 34 -6.03 -1.26 12.57
CA GLY A 34 -6.57 -1.25 13.94
C GLY A 34 -7.80 -2.12 14.14
N ALA A 35 -8.22 -2.88 13.13
CA ALA A 35 -9.40 -3.74 13.22
C ALA A 35 -9.17 -4.83 14.27
N ARG A 36 -10.22 -5.14 15.05
CA ARG A 36 -10.19 -6.18 16.08
C ARG A 36 -11.21 -7.25 15.74
N SER A 37 -10.87 -8.51 16.07
CA SER A 37 -11.85 -9.58 16.03
C SER A 37 -12.90 -9.35 17.11
N ILE A 38 -14.17 -9.46 16.74
CA ILE A 38 -15.31 -9.37 17.66
C ILE A 38 -16.00 -10.75 17.72
N PRO A 39 -16.58 -11.12 18.87
CA PRO A 39 -17.28 -12.39 18.98
C PRO A 39 -18.47 -12.45 18.01
N PRO A 40 -18.86 -13.65 17.55
CA PRO A 40 -20.06 -13.84 16.74
C PRO A 40 -21.32 -13.35 17.44
N LEU A 41 -22.30 -12.94 16.63
CA LEU A 41 -23.63 -12.56 17.12
C LEU A 41 -24.35 -13.77 17.76
N VAL A 42 -25.04 -13.51 18.86
CA VAL A 42 -25.84 -14.51 19.59
C VAL A 42 -27.31 -14.34 19.23
N VAL A 43 -27.98 -15.45 18.94
CA VAL A 43 -29.41 -15.48 18.61
C VAL A 43 -30.23 -15.47 19.91
N PRO A 44 -31.15 -14.52 20.10
CA PRO A 44 -32.05 -14.50 21.26
C PRO A 44 -32.99 -15.71 21.29
N PRO A 45 -33.52 -16.08 22.48
CA PRO A 45 -34.47 -17.18 22.58
C PRO A 45 -35.75 -16.90 21.79
N GLY A 46 -36.29 -17.94 21.15
CA GLY A 46 -37.50 -17.85 20.33
C GLY A 46 -37.28 -17.33 18.90
N LEU A 47 -36.04 -17.09 18.49
CA LEU A 47 -35.68 -16.71 17.12
C LEU A 47 -34.82 -17.80 16.46
N GLU A 48 -35.02 -18.00 15.16
CA GLU A 48 -34.17 -18.87 14.36
C GLU A 48 -32.89 -18.15 13.93
N ALA A 49 -31.79 -18.90 13.91
CA ALA A 49 -30.51 -18.40 13.42
C ALA A 49 -30.54 -18.21 11.89
N PRO A 50 -29.75 -17.28 11.34
CA PRO A 50 -29.60 -17.16 9.89
C PRO A 50 -28.95 -18.43 9.29
N ASP A 51 -29.32 -18.77 8.05
CA ASP A 51 -28.66 -19.84 7.30
C ASP A 51 -27.20 -19.46 6.99
N THR A 52 -26.25 -20.23 7.52
CA THR A 52 -24.81 -19.99 7.37
C THR A 52 -24.12 -20.97 6.42
N ARG A 53 -24.87 -21.77 5.64
CA ARG A 53 -24.28 -22.73 4.68
C ARG A 53 -23.40 -22.07 3.62
N GLY A 54 -23.75 -20.83 3.23
CA GLY A 54 -22.97 -20.00 2.30
C GLY A 54 -22.05 -18.98 2.97
N ALA A 55 -21.85 -19.05 4.29
CA ALA A 55 -21.06 -18.05 4.99
C ALA A 55 -19.56 -18.17 4.65
N LEU A 56 -18.94 -17.01 4.39
CA LEU A 56 -17.48 -16.94 4.28
C LEU A 56 -16.85 -17.22 5.65
N ARG A 57 -15.99 -18.24 5.71
CA ARG A 57 -15.24 -18.58 6.93
C ARG A 57 -13.84 -17.98 6.81
N VAL A 58 -13.51 -17.07 7.72
CA VAL A 58 -12.14 -16.60 7.91
C VAL A 58 -11.40 -17.66 8.71
N PRO A 59 -10.31 -18.25 8.20
CA PRO A 59 -9.50 -19.21 8.95
C PRO A 59 -8.86 -18.55 10.17
N GLU A 60 -8.65 -19.34 11.22
CA GLU A 60 -7.87 -18.89 12.37
C GLU A 60 -6.43 -18.61 11.91
N LEU A 61 -5.85 -17.50 12.36
CA LEU A 61 -4.46 -17.16 12.06
C LEU A 61 -3.59 -17.69 13.19
N GLN A 62 -2.76 -18.71 12.92
CA GLN A 62 -1.87 -19.27 13.94
C GLN A 62 -0.63 -18.40 14.20
N GLU A 63 -0.31 -17.52 13.26
CA GLU A 63 0.92 -16.74 13.26
C GLU A 63 0.60 -15.24 13.18
N PRO A 64 1.39 -14.39 13.87
CA PRO A 64 1.25 -12.95 13.74
C PRO A 64 1.68 -12.49 12.34
N GLU A 65 1.12 -11.36 11.91
CA GLU A 65 1.57 -10.69 10.68
C GLU A 65 3.08 -10.43 10.71
N ARG A 66 3.75 -10.64 9.58
CA ARG A 66 5.19 -10.42 9.49
C ARG A 66 5.50 -8.92 9.55
N PRO A 67 6.41 -8.46 10.42
CA PRO A 67 6.93 -7.10 10.36
C PRO A 67 7.60 -6.81 9.01
N ARG A 68 7.22 -5.70 8.38
CA ARG A 68 7.77 -5.24 7.10
C ARG A 68 8.93 -4.28 7.36
N GLY A 69 10.07 -4.48 6.69
CA GLY A 69 11.22 -3.58 6.78
C GLY A 69 11.02 -2.25 6.04
N PRO A 70 11.77 -1.19 6.38
CA PRO A 70 11.60 0.15 5.82
C PRO A 70 11.97 0.26 4.32
N SER A 71 12.75 -0.70 3.81
CA SER A 71 13.18 -0.76 2.41
C SER A 71 12.30 -1.67 1.54
N GLU A 72 11.31 -2.35 2.14
CA GLU A 72 10.44 -3.25 1.40
C GLU A 72 9.35 -2.46 0.65
N PRO A 73 9.01 -2.85 -0.60
CA PRO A 73 7.99 -2.15 -1.38
C PRO A 73 6.60 -2.30 -0.77
N CYS A 74 5.76 -1.26 -0.75
CA CYS A 74 4.37 -1.40 -0.28
C CYS A 74 3.65 -2.51 -1.07
N LEU A 75 2.79 -3.32 -0.43
CA LEU A 75 1.98 -4.33 -1.15
C LEU A 75 0.93 -3.68 -2.03
N GLU A 76 0.42 -2.54 -1.58
CA GLU A 76 -0.61 -1.73 -2.22
C GLU A 76 -0.04 -0.99 -3.43
N SER A 77 1.29 -0.86 -3.51
CA SER A 77 1.94 -0.26 -4.66
C SER A 77 2.05 -1.27 -5.80
N PRO A 78 1.79 -0.86 -7.05
CA PRO A 78 1.98 -1.74 -8.18
C PRO A 78 3.44 -2.18 -8.29
N PRO A 79 3.71 -3.43 -8.71
CA PRO A 79 5.06 -3.87 -8.99
C PRO A 79 5.65 -3.03 -10.13
N LYS A 80 6.99 -2.93 -10.17
CA LYS A 80 7.66 -2.27 -11.29
C LYS A 80 7.36 -3.03 -12.57
N LEU A 81 6.90 -2.31 -13.61
CA LEU A 81 6.86 -2.86 -14.96
C LEU A 81 8.28 -3.28 -15.36
N SER A 82 8.45 -4.56 -15.67
CA SER A 82 9.66 -5.06 -16.33
C SER A 82 9.40 -5.00 -17.84
N VAL A 83 10.11 -4.11 -18.55
CA VAL A 83 10.15 -4.16 -20.01
C VAL A 83 11.11 -5.29 -20.39
N PRO A 84 10.72 -6.23 -21.28
CA PRO A 84 11.66 -7.20 -21.82
C PRO A 84 12.89 -6.48 -22.38
N ARG A 85 14.08 -6.91 -21.98
CA ARG A 85 15.33 -6.35 -22.51
C ARG A 85 15.36 -6.67 -24.01
N THR A 86 15.24 -5.65 -24.85
CA THR A 86 15.44 -5.82 -26.30
C THR A 86 16.84 -6.40 -26.50
N PRO A 87 16.97 -7.55 -27.19
CA PRO A 87 18.29 -8.14 -27.43
C PRO A 87 19.15 -7.13 -28.20
N ALA A 88 20.44 -7.05 -27.84
CA ALA A 88 21.38 -6.16 -28.50
C ALA A 88 21.41 -6.48 -30.00
N LYS A 89 21.26 -5.44 -30.82
CA LYS A 89 21.40 -5.55 -32.28
C LYS A 89 22.82 -6.09 -32.58
N PRO A 90 22.98 -7.16 -33.36
CA PRO A 90 24.31 -7.61 -33.78
C PRO A 90 25.01 -6.48 -34.54
N GLU A 91 26.24 -6.15 -34.12
CA GLU A 91 27.13 -5.32 -34.93
C GLU A 91 27.50 -6.08 -36.20
N ALA A 92 27.41 -5.38 -37.33
CA ALA A 92 27.65 -5.89 -38.67
C ALA A 92 29.13 -5.71 -39.08
#